data_AF-A0A1I1V7W5-F1
#
_entry.id   AF-A0A1I1V7W5-F1
#
_cell.length_a   1.000
_cell.length_b   1.000
_cell.length_c   1.000
_cell.angle_alpha   90.00
_cell.angle_beta   90.00
_cell.angle_gamma   90.00
#
_symmetry.space_group_name_H-M   'P 1'
#
loop_
_entity.id
_entity.type
_entity.pdbx_description
1 polymer ?
#
loop_
_entity_poly.entity_id
_entity_poly.type
_entity_poly.pdbx_seq_one_letter_code
_entity_poly.pdbx_strand_id
1 'polypeptide(L)'
;MPARLNFLEKHRGALGLVVVLAGCPPPVANTPTTGGDSSSGTTEDLTTGEPPTTVTTDPPTPTTGAEEEFDGVIAPATRTYRPLGGPEVAAAHDPSLDYVEMAIVAVGQTYAAIYDEAEARLEFAGVPKAVYQLRTRLPPQAELPGAPGQQQVTVSQARELGNYARIFAGRPDVASTDDVSTALTASVGDMLPLGPEDQFELYSYNADAQLLQFPNLDPEDMSGSPQLGATEIGEWTIAWRPDTGRAGWPLVDPAEGDDLWLGHLVAGPLVPEPMGAELQDPWSFAQRYVLAEAAALSLSPMTAGAATAATGSFTKSPSEVVSLDVRAGEFMAELQIYDADLKSVGCFVAAVLEPGADHPIVGMTPNLGGINVYGLDAPVDPACMGEDCETMFVTPGDRVLDLEFSNPYPVGTPTLIVQCSRYVFVEDPGGGGVYDYLASDLSVQGRLEDLAQAPIVPKLGLVRDLAVNGVAVPPDSSLSGVGVNPTISFTAPEFGAPDVYTITIRTIDDIDGADGPILRRSLGSIRTEFTEVTIPDGFLEPGGHYYVQVAAERGRGVTEAHADSHDIWVSRAMTGVLTP
;
A
#
# COMPACT_ATOMS: atom_id res chain seq x y z
N MET A 1 -3.97 35.50 -15.24
CA MET A 1 -4.07 34.02 -15.14
C MET A 1 -2.96 33.40 -15.97
N PRO A 2 -1.79 33.21 -15.35
CA PRO A 2 -1.03 31.97 -15.54
C PRO A 2 -0.44 31.50 -14.20
N ALA A 3 -0.98 30.44 -13.61
CA ALA A 3 -0.42 29.75 -12.43
C ALA A 3 -0.73 28.24 -12.45
N ARG A 4 -1.19 27.70 -13.59
CA ARG A 4 -1.73 26.33 -13.71
C ARG A 4 -0.73 25.24 -14.15
N LEU A 5 0.57 25.53 -14.25
CA LEU A 5 1.53 24.60 -14.89
C LEU A 5 2.78 24.20 -14.07
N ASN A 6 3.13 24.89 -12.98
CA ASN A 6 4.45 24.69 -12.36
C ASN A 6 4.61 23.40 -11.53
N PHE A 7 3.54 22.71 -11.14
CA PHE A 7 3.67 21.50 -10.30
C PHE A 7 3.88 20.22 -11.12
N LEU A 8 3.25 20.11 -12.30
CA LEU A 8 3.48 18.99 -13.23
C LEU A 8 4.81 19.14 -13.99
N GLU A 9 5.33 20.36 -14.19
CA GLU A 9 6.64 20.57 -14.81
C GLU A 9 7.82 20.09 -13.93
N LYS A 10 7.68 20.11 -12.60
CA LYS A 10 8.71 19.59 -11.69
C LYS A 10 8.89 18.07 -11.80
N HIS A 11 8.01 17.36 -12.51
CA HIS A 11 8.14 15.94 -12.86
C HIS A 11 8.25 15.67 -14.37
N ARG A 12 8.21 16.70 -15.24
CA ARG A 12 8.43 16.58 -16.70
C ARG A 12 9.84 17.00 -17.16
N GLY A 13 10.68 17.51 -16.27
CA GLY A 13 11.94 18.21 -16.61
C GLY A 13 13.14 17.40 -17.14
N ALA A 14 12.99 16.12 -17.52
CA ALA A 14 14.12 15.26 -17.92
C ALA A 14 14.06 14.67 -19.34
N LEU A 15 13.23 15.20 -20.25
CA LEU A 15 13.19 14.74 -21.65
C LEU A 15 13.74 15.79 -22.62
N GLY A 16 15.04 15.67 -22.93
CA GLY A 16 15.70 16.42 -24.00
C GLY A 16 15.36 15.84 -25.37
N LEU A 17 14.63 16.60 -26.18
CA LEU A 17 14.25 16.29 -27.56
C LEU A 17 15.48 16.21 -28.49
N VAL A 18 15.79 15.02 -29.02
CA VAL A 18 16.77 14.83 -30.11
C VAL A 18 16.03 14.41 -31.38
N VAL A 19 16.15 15.20 -32.44
CA VAL A 19 15.51 14.96 -33.75
C VAL A 19 16.50 14.25 -34.68
N VAL A 20 16.20 13.02 -35.09
CA VAL A 20 16.90 12.31 -36.18
C VAL A 20 15.88 11.83 -37.23
N LEU A 21 16.03 12.31 -38.47
CA LEU A 21 15.20 11.97 -39.62
C LEU A 21 15.84 10.83 -40.44
N ALA A 22 15.17 9.68 -40.62
CA ALA A 22 15.28 8.84 -41.83
C ALA A 22 14.30 7.64 -41.91
N GLY A 23 13.48 7.61 -42.98
CA GLY A 23 13.33 6.48 -43.91
C GLY A 23 12.45 5.26 -43.55
N CYS A 24 11.15 5.31 -43.89
CA CYS A 24 10.24 4.14 -43.92
C CYS A 24 10.39 3.23 -45.17
N PRO A 25 10.09 1.94 -45.03
CA PRO A 25 9.39 1.14 -46.04
C PRO A 25 8.01 0.59 -45.54
N PRO A 26 7.07 0.25 -46.44
CA PRO A 26 5.65 0.02 -46.12
C PRO A 26 5.31 -1.41 -45.61
N PRO A 27 4.12 -1.60 -44.99
CA PRO A 27 3.76 -2.83 -44.26
C PRO A 27 3.17 -3.93 -45.15
N VAL A 28 3.35 -5.18 -44.70
CA VAL A 28 2.70 -6.38 -45.25
C VAL A 28 1.48 -6.71 -44.38
N ALA A 29 0.30 -6.74 -45.01
CA ALA A 29 -0.96 -7.13 -44.41
C ALA A 29 -1.04 -8.65 -44.20
N ASN A 30 -1.67 -9.08 -43.10
CA ASN A 30 -2.36 -10.37 -43.04
C ASN A 30 -3.62 -10.29 -42.16
N THR A 31 -4.73 -10.67 -42.78
CA THR A 31 -6.08 -10.86 -42.22
C THR A 31 -6.21 -12.14 -41.39
N PRO A 32 -7.21 -12.22 -40.49
CA PRO A 32 -7.38 -13.32 -39.53
C PRO A 32 -8.23 -14.46 -40.09
N THR A 33 -8.03 -15.67 -39.56
CA THR A 33 -8.90 -16.84 -39.76
C THR A 33 -9.60 -17.22 -38.46
N THR A 34 -10.93 -17.31 -38.56
CA THR A 34 -11.90 -17.82 -37.60
C THR A 34 -12.05 -19.34 -37.67
N GLY A 35 -12.47 -19.94 -36.54
CA GLY A 35 -12.99 -21.31 -36.41
C GLY A 35 -12.46 -21.94 -35.11
N GLY A 36 -13.24 -22.53 -34.21
CA GLY A 36 -14.64 -22.96 -34.22
C GLY A 36 -14.77 -24.18 -33.30
N ASP A 37 -15.88 -24.20 -32.55
CA ASP A 37 -16.58 -25.36 -31.98
C ASP A 37 -16.05 -26.13 -30.74
N SER A 38 -16.74 -25.85 -29.62
CA SER A 38 -17.51 -26.74 -28.74
C SER A 38 -17.27 -28.26 -28.73
N SER A 39 -17.14 -28.82 -27.52
CA SER A 39 -17.86 -30.06 -27.15
C SER A 39 -18.04 -30.22 -25.64
N SER A 40 -19.28 -30.53 -25.27
CA SER A 40 -19.83 -30.94 -23.97
C SER A 40 -19.53 -32.40 -23.58
N GLY A 41 -19.57 -32.72 -22.28
CA GLY A 41 -19.81 -34.08 -21.76
C GLY A 41 -19.32 -34.24 -20.32
N THR A 42 -20.19 -34.15 -19.31
CA THR A 42 -20.99 -35.21 -18.64
C THR A 42 -20.36 -35.74 -17.35
N THR A 43 -21.20 -35.67 -16.31
CA THR A 43 -21.15 -36.19 -14.94
C THR A 43 -21.01 -37.70 -14.86
N GLU A 44 -20.30 -38.20 -13.85
CA GLU A 44 -20.59 -39.48 -13.20
C GLU A 44 -20.18 -39.45 -11.72
N ASP A 45 -21.08 -39.98 -10.90
CA ASP A 45 -21.13 -40.04 -9.44
C ASP A 45 -21.04 -41.53 -9.07
N LEU A 46 -20.17 -41.93 -8.13
CA LEU A 46 -20.16 -43.30 -7.59
C LEU A 46 -19.55 -43.34 -6.19
N THR A 47 -20.41 -43.66 -5.23
CA THR A 47 -20.14 -44.08 -3.85
C THR A 47 -19.70 -45.55 -3.78
N THR A 48 -18.93 -45.93 -2.74
CA THR A 48 -19.19 -47.05 -1.78
C THR A 48 -17.91 -47.61 -1.14
N GLY A 49 -17.95 -47.86 0.18
CA GLY A 49 -17.32 -49.03 0.82
C GLY A 49 -16.31 -48.80 1.95
N GLU A 50 -16.77 -48.81 3.21
CA GLU A 50 -15.96 -49.09 4.41
C GLU A 50 -15.70 -50.60 4.60
N PRO A 51 -14.62 -50.96 5.33
CA PRO A 51 -14.62 -52.10 6.24
C PRO A 51 -14.29 -51.70 7.70
N PRO A 52 -14.67 -52.52 8.71
CA PRO A 52 -14.74 -52.11 10.10
C PRO A 52 -13.40 -52.22 10.84
N THR A 53 -13.06 -51.20 11.63
CA THR A 53 -11.89 -51.18 12.49
C THR A 53 -12.25 -51.54 13.94
N THR A 54 -11.49 -52.48 14.49
CA THR A 54 -11.49 -52.96 15.87
C THR A 54 -11.30 -51.82 16.89
N VAL A 55 -12.23 -51.69 17.84
CA VAL A 55 -12.16 -50.74 18.96
C VAL A 55 -11.27 -51.31 20.06
N THR A 56 -10.10 -50.71 20.25
CA THR A 56 -9.24 -50.91 21.42
C THR A 56 -9.66 -49.86 22.46
N THR A 57 -10.08 -50.30 23.65
CA THR A 57 -10.48 -49.39 24.73
C THR A 57 -9.25 -48.81 25.42
N ASP A 58 -8.87 -47.60 25.03
CA ASP A 58 -7.95 -46.77 25.80
C ASP A 58 -8.61 -46.31 27.12
N PRO A 59 -7.81 -46.11 28.19
CA PRO A 59 -8.30 -45.57 29.44
C PRO A 59 -8.90 -44.16 29.22
N PRO A 60 -9.92 -43.77 30.00
CA PRO A 60 -10.61 -42.50 29.78
C PRO A 60 -9.64 -41.33 29.88
N THR A 61 -9.44 -40.66 28.75
CA THR A 61 -8.91 -39.29 28.71
C THR A 61 -9.74 -38.45 29.68
N PRO A 62 -9.13 -37.65 30.57
CA PRO A 62 -9.90 -36.74 31.41
C PRO A 62 -10.74 -35.88 30.48
N THR A 63 -12.07 -36.01 30.58
CA THR A 63 -13.01 -35.08 29.96
C THR A 63 -12.67 -33.71 30.55
N THR A 64 -12.04 -32.87 29.73
CA THR A 64 -12.04 -31.43 29.91
C THR A 64 -13.50 -31.06 30.21
N GLY A 65 -13.74 -30.53 31.41
CA GLY A 65 -15.06 -29.98 31.72
C GLY A 65 -15.40 -29.01 30.61
N ALA A 66 -16.63 -29.08 30.08
CA ALA A 66 -17.08 -28.15 29.04
C ALA A 66 -16.74 -26.74 29.51
N GLU A 67 -15.76 -26.11 28.86
CA GLU A 67 -15.42 -24.72 29.11
C GLU A 67 -16.72 -23.95 28.92
N GLU A 68 -17.17 -23.27 29.97
CA GLU A 68 -18.32 -22.38 29.85
C GLU A 68 -17.96 -21.36 28.78
N GLU A 69 -18.70 -21.37 27.66
CA GLU A 69 -18.50 -20.45 26.54
C GLU A 69 -18.52 -19.01 27.10
N PHE A 70 -17.40 -18.29 26.93
CA PHE A 70 -17.26 -16.93 27.45
C PHE A 70 -18.36 -16.03 26.86
N ASP A 71 -19.24 -15.51 27.72
CA ASP A 71 -20.33 -14.61 27.31
C ASP A 71 -19.82 -13.17 27.14
N GLY A 72 -19.14 -12.91 26.02
CA GLY A 72 -18.57 -11.61 25.71
C GLY A 72 -17.94 -11.51 24.32
N VAL A 73 -17.02 -10.58 24.17
CA VAL A 73 -16.16 -10.43 22.98
C VAL A 73 -14.70 -10.60 23.39
N ILE A 74 -13.91 -11.28 22.57
CA ILE A 74 -12.48 -11.52 22.75
C ILE A 74 -11.72 -10.91 21.59
N ALA A 75 -10.61 -10.23 21.87
CA ALA A 75 -9.65 -9.79 20.86
C ALA A 75 -8.24 -10.25 21.26
N PRO A 76 -7.57 -11.18 20.52
CA PRO A 76 -6.18 -11.50 20.76
C PRO A 76 -5.29 -10.25 20.70
N ALA A 77 -4.54 -9.98 21.75
CA ALA A 77 -3.59 -8.88 21.86
C ALA A 77 -2.14 -9.40 21.80
N THR A 78 -1.91 -10.37 20.92
CA THR A 78 -0.59 -10.95 20.67
C THR A 78 0.08 -10.25 19.49
N ARG A 79 1.33 -9.83 19.69
CA ARG A 79 2.23 -9.53 18.59
C ARG A 79 3.16 -10.71 18.41
N THR A 80 3.05 -11.38 17.27
CA THR A 80 4.00 -12.42 16.91
C THR A 80 5.02 -11.82 15.95
N TYR A 81 6.27 -12.18 16.10
CA TYR A 81 7.37 -11.74 15.25
C TYR A 81 8.01 -12.96 14.63
N ARG A 82 8.45 -12.85 13.38
CA ARG A 82 9.12 -13.94 12.67
C ARG A 82 10.51 -13.52 12.20
N PRO A 83 11.55 -13.72 13.03
CA PRO A 83 12.93 -13.44 12.66
C PRO A 83 13.39 -14.29 11.48
N LEU A 84 14.33 -13.75 10.70
CA LEU A 84 15.01 -14.44 9.62
C LEU A 84 15.68 -15.72 10.14
N GLY A 85 15.26 -16.87 9.63
CA GLY A 85 15.82 -18.18 9.99
C GLY A 85 15.50 -18.66 11.41
N GLY A 86 14.66 -17.94 12.16
CA GLY A 86 14.23 -18.28 13.51
C GLY A 86 12.80 -18.81 13.60
N PRO A 87 12.40 -19.38 14.75
CA PRO A 87 11.00 -19.67 15.04
C PRO A 87 10.21 -18.38 15.28
N GLU A 88 8.88 -18.45 15.18
CA GLU A 88 8.02 -17.35 15.62
C GLU A 88 8.20 -17.05 17.11
N VAL A 89 8.26 -15.76 17.43
CA VAL A 89 8.44 -15.24 18.78
C VAL A 89 7.22 -14.38 19.12
N ALA A 90 6.40 -14.85 20.06
CA ALA A 90 5.35 -14.02 20.63
C ALA A 90 5.98 -13.03 21.61
N ALA A 91 5.63 -11.75 21.49
CA ALA A 91 5.90 -10.75 22.50
C ALA A 91 4.57 -10.25 23.05
N ALA A 92 4.51 -10.08 24.38
CA ALA A 92 3.39 -9.41 25.00
C ALA A 92 3.31 -7.99 24.43
N HIS A 93 2.18 -7.65 23.82
CA HIS A 93 1.86 -6.25 23.54
C HIS A 93 1.54 -5.59 24.87
N ASP A 94 2.13 -4.42 25.16
CA ASP A 94 1.69 -3.64 26.31
C ASP A 94 0.45 -2.83 25.90
N PRO A 95 -0.77 -3.26 26.27
CA PRO A 95 -1.97 -2.55 25.87
C PRO A 95 -2.08 -1.18 26.57
N SER A 96 -1.25 -0.88 27.57
CA SER A 96 -1.28 0.44 28.24
C SER A 96 -0.89 1.59 27.32
N LEU A 97 -0.27 1.29 26.17
CA LEU A 97 0.04 2.25 25.12
C LEU A 97 -1.17 2.57 24.23
N ASP A 98 -2.19 1.72 24.22
CA ASP A 98 -3.39 1.89 23.38
C ASP A 98 -4.61 2.15 24.27
N TYR A 99 -5.30 3.27 24.06
CA TYR A 99 -6.62 3.44 24.68
C TYR A 99 -7.63 2.59 23.90
N VAL A 100 -8.04 1.47 24.49
CA VAL A 100 -9.05 0.55 23.91
C VAL A 100 -10.39 0.70 24.63
N GLU A 101 -11.43 1.05 23.88
CA GLU A 101 -12.80 1.19 24.38
C GLU A 101 -13.79 0.48 23.44
N MET A 102 -14.73 -0.30 23.98
CA MET A 102 -15.82 -0.88 23.19
C MET A 102 -17.14 -0.20 23.53
N ALA A 103 -17.91 0.17 22.51
CA ALA A 103 -19.23 0.77 22.66
C ALA A 103 -20.27 0.04 21.79
N ILE A 104 -21.45 -0.25 22.33
CA ILE A 104 -22.56 -0.78 21.53
C ILE A 104 -23.19 0.37 20.74
N VAL A 105 -23.27 0.22 19.42
CA VAL A 105 -23.75 1.27 18.50
C VAL A 105 -25.20 1.68 18.80
N ALA A 106 -26.07 0.72 19.12
CA ALA A 106 -27.51 0.97 19.28
C ALA A 106 -27.90 1.68 20.60
N VAL A 107 -27.12 1.49 21.67
CA VAL A 107 -27.48 1.96 23.03
C VAL A 107 -26.45 2.91 23.64
N GLY A 108 -25.30 3.11 22.99
CA GLY A 108 -24.22 3.97 23.48
C GLY A 108 -23.57 3.46 24.78
N GLN A 109 -23.87 2.23 25.20
CA GLN A 109 -23.28 1.61 26.39
C GLN A 109 -21.84 1.22 26.09
N THR A 110 -20.94 1.60 26.98
CA THR A 110 -19.51 1.30 26.88
C THR A 110 -19.12 0.12 27.78
N TYR A 111 -18.13 -0.65 27.32
CA TYR A 111 -17.57 -1.82 27.98
C TYR A 111 -16.07 -1.63 28.08
N ALA A 112 -15.54 -1.78 29.28
CA ALA A 112 -14.11 -1.77 29.52
C ALA A 112 -13.53 -3.15 29.19
N ALA A 113 -12.37 -3.16 28.54
CA ALA A 113 -11.60 -4.37 28.36
C ALA A 113 -10.97 -4.80 29.70
N ILE A 114 -10.91 -6.11 29.92
CA ILE A 114 -10.00 -6.72 30.89
C ILE A 114 -8.88 -7.35 30.06
N TYR A 115 -7.63 -6.93 30.30
CA TYR A 115 -6.49 -7.59 29.68
C TYR A 115 -6.13 -8.85 30.47
N ASP A 116 -6.25 -9.99 29.82
CA ASP A 116 -5.71 -11.25 30.33
C ASP A 116 -4.27 -11.39 29.86
N GLU A 117 -3.33 -11.13 30.76
CA GLU A 117 -1.88 -11.23 30.51
C GLU A 117 -1.44 -12.68 30.25
N ALA A 118 -2.11 -13.68 30.83
CA ALA A 118 -1.74 -15.08 30.68
C ALA A 118 -2.07 -15.60 29.27
N GLU A 119 -3.18 -15.13 28.70
CA GLU A 119 -3.62 -15.48 27.35
C GLU A 119 -3.28 -14.42 26.30
N ALA A 120 -2.72 -13.28 26.71
CA ALA A 120 -2.44 -12.12 25.87
C ALA A 120 -3.67 -11.72 25.02
N ARG A 121 -4.84 -11.56 25.66
CA ARG A 121 -6.10 -11.19 25.00
C ARG A 121 -6.87 -10.14 25.78
N LEU A 122 -7.69 -9.37 25.07
CA LEU A 122 -8.65 -8.44 25.65
C LEU A 122 -10.01 -9.12 25.74
N GLU A 123 -10.60 -9.09 26.93
CA GLU A 123 -11.92 -9.65 27.22
C GLU A 123 -12.92 -8.54 27.54
N PHE A 124 -14.07 -8.60 26.87
CA PHE A 124 -15.20 -7.70 27.08
C PHE A 124 -16.40 -8.51 27.55
N ALA A 125 -16.51 -8.69 28.86
CA ALA A 125 -17.56 -9.51 29.47
C ALA A 125 -18.95 -8.84 29.36
N GLY A 126 -19.99 -9.65 29.12
CA GLY A 126 -21.39 -9.21 29.15
C GLY A 126 -21.81 -8.33 27.97
N VAL A 127 -21.03 -8.30 26.89
CA VAL A 127 -21.40 -7.61 25.65
C VAL A 127 -22.55 -8.41 25.00
N PRO A 128 -23.77 -7.86 24.84
CA PRO A 128 -24.88 -8.57 24.20
C PRO A 128 -24.59 -8.86 22.72
N LYS A 129 -25.35 -9.78 22.13
CA LYS A 129 -25.27 -10.08 20.69
C LYS A 129 -25.86 -8.90 19.90
N ALA A 130 -25.02 -7.98 19.48
CA ALA A 130 -25.37 -6.78 18.73
C ALA A 130 -24.16 -6.29 17.92
N VAL A 131 -24.38 -5.32 17.03
CA VAL A 131 -23.29 -4.60 16.37
C VAL A 131 -22.66 -3.63 17.39
N TYR A 132 -21.34 -3.69 17.51
CA TYR A 132 -20.57 -2.83 18.40
C TYR A 132 -19.45 -2.12 17.62
N GLN A 133 -18.89 -1.09 18.25
CA GLN A 133 -17.71 -0.34 17.84
C GLN A 133 -16.60 -0.63 18.84
N LEU A 134 -15.52 -1.26 18.38
CA LEU A 134 -14.27 -1.32 19.15
C LEU A 134 -13.36 -0.19 18.67
N ARG A 135 -13.06 0.75 19.55
CA ARG A 135 -12.22 1.93 19.26
C ARG A 135 -10.84 1.72 19.88
N THR A 136 -9.81 1.87 19.07
CA THR A 136 -8.44 2.15 19.52
C THR A 136 -8.11 3.59 19.23
N ARG A 137 -7.41 4.22 20.17
CA ARG A 137 -6.75 5.49 19.91
C ARG A 137 -5.26 5.28 20.05
N LEU A 138 -4.55 5.55 18.96
CA LEU A 138 -3.11 5.70 19.01
C LEU A 138 -2.77 6.95 19.83
N PRO A 139 -1.63 6.97 20.54
CA PRO A 139 -1.18 8.17 21.22
C PRO A 139 -1.03 9.33 20.21
N PRO A 140 -1.20 10.59 20.65
CA PRO A 140 -0.87 11.74 19.82
C PRO A 140 0.56 11.63 19.30
N GLN A 141 0.76 11.92 18.01
CA GLN A 141 2.09 11.96 17.43
C GLN A 141 2.87 13.12 18.03
N ALA A 142 4.06 12.85 18.58
CA ALA A 142 4.90 13.88 19.22
C ALA A 142 5.25 15.02 18.25
N GLU A 143 5.41 14.69 16.97
CA GLU A 143 5.73 15.62 15.88
C GLU A 143 4.58 16.57 15.53
N LEU A 144 3.34 16.24 15.95
CA LEU A 144 2.13 17.03 15.69
C LEU A 144 1.47 17.50 16.99
N PRO A 145 2.07 18.45 17.73
CA PRO A 145 1.51 18.94 18.99
C PRO A 145 0.08 19.46 18.81
N GLY A 146 -0.86 18.90 19.58
CA GLY A 146 -2.27 19.30 19.55
C GLY A 146 -3.14 18.53 18.55
N ALA A 147 -2.55 17.73 17.66
CA ALA A 147 -3.31 16.90 16.75
C ALA A 147 -3.86 15.67 17.52
N PRO A 148 -5.18 15.37 17.46
CA PRO A 148 -5.76 14.23 18.17
C PRO A 148 -5.12 12.92 17.70
N GLY A 149 -4.87 11.96 18.57
CA GLY A 149 -4.35 10.64 18.17
C GLY A 149 -5.19 10.00 17.07
N GLN A 150 -4.55 9.28 16.14
CA GLN A 150 -5.28 8.59 15.08
C GLN A 150 -6.19 7.52 15.70
N GLN A 151 -7.44 7.45 15.24
CA GLN A 151 -8.42 6.51 15.76
C GLN A 151 -8.57 5.33 14.79
N GLN A 152 -8.59 4.09 15.29
CA GLN A 152 -9.07 2.96 14.49
C GLN A 152 -10.33 2.42 15.15
N VAL A 153 -11.35 2.17 14.35
CA VAL A 153 -12.63 1.67 14.81
C VAL A 153 -12.95 0.40 14.06
N THR A 154 -13.36 -0.64 14.77
CA THR A 154 -13.87 -1.86 14.16
C THR A 154 -15.35 -1.97 14.46
N VAL A 155 -16.17 -2.04 13.42
CA VAL A 155 -17.62 -2.23 13.52
C VAL A 155 -17.94 -3.66 13.11
N SER A 156 -18.29 -4.49 14.08
CA SER A 156 -18.55 -5.91 13.86
C SER A 156 -19.65 -6.44 14.78
N GLN A 157 -20.11 -7.64 14.46
CA GLN A 157 -20.95 -8.48 15.32
C GLN A 157 -20.21 -9.76 15.78
N ALA A 158 -18.97 -9.97 15.33
CA ALA A 158 -18.17 -11.13 15.68
C ALA A 158 -17.91 -11.18 17.20
N ARG A 159 -17.71 -12.38 17.75
CA ARG A 159 -17.31 -12.54 19.15
C ARG A 159 -15.80 -12.66 19.33
N GLU A 160 -15.09 -12.97 18.26
CA GLU A 160 -13.64 -13.06 18.22
C GLU A 160 -13.13 -12.12 17.14
N LEU A 161 -12.20 -11.24 17.53
CA LEU A 161 -11.66 -10.18 16.68
C LEU A 161 -10.18 -10.43 16.41
N GLY A 162 -9.86 -11.12 15.32
CA GLY A 162 -8.47 -11.41 14.96
C GLY A 162 -7.65 -10.16 14.60
N ASN A 163 -8.28 -9.03 14.27
CA ASN A 163 -7.61 -7.83 13.77
C ASN A 163 -6.55 -7.20 14.70
N TYR A 164 -6.47 -7.58 15.98
CA TYR A 164 -5.38 -7.16 16.86
C TYR A 164 -4.16 -8.08 16.80
N ALA A 165 -4.33 -9.34 16.39
CA ALA A 165 -3.23 -10.24 16.17
C ALA A 165 -2.54 -9.88 14.85
N ARG A 166 -1.24 -9.65 14.91
CA ARG A 166 -0.38 -9.42 13.75
C ARG A 166 0.86 -10.28 13.87
N ILE A 167 1.27 -10.86 12.76
CA ILE A 167 2.59 -11.47 12.61
C ILE A 167 3.45 -10.45 11.90
N PHE A 168 4.48 -9.93 12.57
CA PHE A 168 5.42 -8.95 12.04
C PHE A 168 6.70 -9.62 11.55
N ALA A 169 7.32 -9.04 10.53
CA ALA A 169 8.66 -9.40 10.13
C ALA A 169 9.66 -9.02 11.22
N GLY A 170 10.79 -9.73 11.24
CA GLY A 170 11.91 -9.43 12.10
C GLY A 170 11.70 -9.77 13.57
N ARG A 171 12.37 -9.00 14.44
CA ARG A 171 12.49 -9.32 15.88
C ARG A 171 11.65 -8.36 16.76
N PRO A 172 11.15 -8.83 17.92
CA PRO A 172 10.36 -7.99 18.82
C PRO A 172 11.20 -6.94 19.56
N ASP A 173 12.49 -7.21 19.76
CA ASP A 173 13.40 -6.47 20.66
C ASP A 173 14.24 -5.40 19.96
N VAL A 174 13.94 -5.09 18.68
CA VAL A 174 14.58 -4.02 17.92
C VAL A 174 14.34 -2.68 18.62
N ALA A 175 15.42 -2.10 19.16
CA ALA A 175 15.39 -0.79 19.80
C ALA A 175 15.14 0.32 18.77
N SER A 176 14.52 1.42 19.19
CA SER A 176 14.32 2.61 18.36
C SER A 176 14.73 3.91 19.08
N THR A 177 14.91 5.00 18.33
CA THR A 177 15.24 6.33 18.86
C THR A 177 14.61 7.47 18.06
N ASP A 178 14.19 8.54 18.75
CA ASP A 178 13.74 9.80 18.12
C ASP A 178 14.87 10.86 18.04
N ASP A 179 16.10 10.49 18.42
CA ASP A 179 17.23 11.44 18.43
C ASP A 179 17.65 11.76 17.00
N VAL A 180 17.32 12.98 16.55
CA VAL A 180 17.59 13.45 15.18
C VAL A 180 19.06 13.42 14.77
N SER A 181 19.99 13.26 15.72
CA SER A 181 21.43 13.13 15.46
C SER A 181 21.90 11.69 15.22
N THR A 182 21.03 10.69 15.38
CA THR A 182 21.30 9.32 14.90
C THR A 182 21.36 9.32 13.38
N ALA A 183 22.47 8.86 12.82
CA ALA A 183 22.67 8.85 11.38
C ALA A 183 23.39 7.59 10.92
N LEU A 184 23.15 7.19 9.67
CA LEU A 184 23.91 6.13 9.01
C LEU A 184 24.79 6.77 7.93
N THR A 185 26.10 6.53 7.98
CA THR A 185 27.01 6.94 6.90
C THR A 185 27.43 5.71 6.10
N ALA A 186 27.14 5.68 4.81
CA ALA A 186 27.45 4.55 3.93
C ALA A 186 28.71 4.80 3.11
N SER A 187 29.60 3.81 3.05
CA SER A 187 30.73 3.76 2.11
C SER A 187 30.72 2.42 1.37
N VAL A 188 30.27 2.44 0.11
CA VAL A 188 29.98 1.23 -0.66
C VAL A 188 30.67 1.30 -2.02
N GLY A 189 31.48 0.29 -2.32
CA GLY A 189 32.20 0.18 -3.59
C GLY A 189 31.45 -0.59 -4.68
N ASP A 190 32.06 -0.66 -5.86
CA ASP A 190 31.66 -1.51 -6.99
C ASP A 190 30.25 -1.25 -7.54
N MET A 191 29.76 -0.02 -7.39
CA MET A 191 28.45 0.41 -7.89
C MET A 191 28.48 0.59 -9.42
N LEU A 192 27.39 0.22 -10.09
CA LEU A 192 27.11 0.66 -11.45
C LEU A 192 27.09 2.19 -11.53
N PRO A 193 27.52 2.79 -12.67
CA PRO A 193 27.50 4.24 -12.81
C PRO A 193 26.10 4.83 -12.55
N LEU A 194 26.00 5.72 -11.57
CA LEU A 194 24.72 6.30 -11.15
C LEU A 194 24.04 7.10 -12.28
N GLY A 195 22.82 6.72 -12.63
CA GLY A 195 21.94 7.41 -13.57
C GLY A 195 21.12 8.54 -12.92
N PRO A 196 20.50 9.41 -13.74
CA PRO A 196 19.72 10.56 -13.25
C PRO A 196 18.40 10.17 -12.55
N GLU A 197 17.85 9.01 -12.86
CA GLU A 197 16.57 8.52 -12.34
C GLU A 197 16.73 7.36 -11.34
N ASP A 198 17.96 6.92 -11.12
CA ASP A 198 18.27 5.78 -10.24
C ASP A 198 17.93 6.10 -8.78
N GLN A 199 17.62 5.06 -8.01
CA GLN A 199 17.16 5.16 -6.63
C GLN A 199 17.95 4.21 -5.74
N PHE A 200 18.05 4.55 -4.46
CA PHE A 200 18.61 3.67 -3.45
C PHE A 200 17.55 3.26 -2.46
N GLU A 201 17.57 2.00 -2.05
CA GLU A 201 16.66 1.46 -1.05
C GLU A 201 17.48 0.79 0.05
N LEU A 202 17.28 1.22 1.29
CA LEU A 202 17.90 0.61 2.44
C LEU A 202 16.87 -0.28 3.13
N TYR A 203 17.21 -1.56 3.31
CA TYR A 203 16.29 -2.58 3.78
C TYR A 203 16.91 -3.45 4.86
N SER A 204 16.12 -3.78 5.88
CA SER A 204 16.45 -4.80 6.87
C SER A 204 15.22 -5.63 7.22
N TYR A 205 15.30 -6.95 7.00
CA TYR A 205 14.21 -7.85 7.36
C TYR A 205 14.09 -7.94 8.89
N ASN A 206 15.21 -8.17 9.57
CA ASN A 206 15.19 -8.42 11.01
C ASN A 206 14.89 -7.19 11.86
N ALA A 207 15.25 -6.00 11.37
CA ALA A 207 14.83 -4.74 11.98
C ALA A 207 13.43 -4.26 11.54
N ASP A 208 12.82 -4.94 10.55
CA ASP A 208 11.60 -4.50 9.85
C ASP A 208 11.67 -3.03 9.44
N ALA A 209 12.70 -2.70 8.66
CA ALA A 209 13.04 -1.34 8.30
C ALA A 209 13.22 -1.21 6.79
N GLN A 210 12.63 -0.17 6.22
CA GLN A 210 12.83 0.21 4.83
C GLN A 210 12.84 1.73 4.69
N LEU A 211 13.70 2.18 3.79
CA LEU A 211 13.84 3.57 3.45
C LEU A 211 14.19 3.66 1.96
N LEU A 212 13.31 4.31 1.20
CA LEU A 212 13.57 4.67 -0.18
C LEU A 212 14.20 6.06 -0.23
N GLN A 213 15.34 6.21 -0.88
CA GLN A 213 16.01 7.48 -1.08
C GLN A 213 16.26 7.76 -2.56
N PHE A 214 15.94 9.00 -2.95
CA PHE A 214 16.24 9.53 -4.27
C PHE A 214 17.46 10.45 -4.14
N PRO A 215 18.56 10.18 -4.84
CA PRO A 215 19.80 10.96 -4.71
C PRO A 215 19.67 12.43 -5.15
N ASN A 216 18.57 12.82 -5.81
CA ASN A 216 18.39 14.10 -6.50
C ASN A 216 17.31 15.04 -5.91
N LEU A 217 16.65 14.72 -4.79
CA LEU A 217 15.48 15.51 -4.37
C LEU A 217 15.80 16.83 -3.66
N ASP A 218 16.96 16.98 -3.01
CA ASP A 218 17.43 18.30 -2.54
C ASP A 218 18.96 18.32 -2.36
N PRO A 219 19.71 19.17 -3.11
CA PRO A 219 21.15 19.34 -2.90
C PRO A 219 21.54 19.83 -1.50
N GLU A 220 20.63 20.48 -0.78
CA GLU A 220 20.91 21.03 0.56
C GLU A 220 20.82 19.96 1.66
N ASP A 221 20.03 18.90 1.45
CA ASP A 221 19.77 17.87 2.47
C ASP A 221 20.72 16.67 2.41
N MET A 222 21.53 16.54 1.36
CA MET A 222 22.32 15.31 1.13
C MET A 222 23.82 15.57 0.99
N SER A 223 24.44 16.02 2.09
CA SER A 223 25.91 16.05 2.18
C SER A 223 26.50 14.67 1.89
N GLY A 224 27.34 14.59 0.86
CA GLY A 224 28.03 13.36 0.48
C GLY A 224 27.21 12.40 -0.38
N SER A 225 26.08 12.83 -0.97
CA SER A 225 25.37 11.98 -1.95
C SER A 225 26.26 11.62 -3.14
N PRO A 226 26.16 10.38 -3.66
CA PRO A 226 26.87 10.00 -4.87
C PRO A 226 26.45 10.89 -6.04
N GLN A 227 27.43 11.35 -6.82
CA GLN A 227 27.20 12.20 -7.98
C GLN A 227 26.82 11.35 -9.20
N LEU A 228 26.13 11.95 -10.19
CA LEU A 228 25.83 11.25 -11.44
C LEU A 228 27.12 10.71 -12.09
N GLY A 229 27.07 9.45 -12.51
CA GLY A 229 28.20 8.69 -13.04
C GLY A 229 29.19 8.16 -12.00
N ALA A 230 28.98 8.40 -10.70
CA ALA A 230 29.76 7.76 -9.64
C ALA A 230 29.61 6.24 -9.71
N THR A 231 30.69 5.53 -9.41
CA THR A 231 30.74 4.05 -9.33
C THR A 231 31.03 3.56 -7.92
N GLU A 232 30.93 4.47 -6.94
CA GLU A 232 31.10 4.21 -5.52
C GLU A 232 30.33 5.27 -4.73
N ILE A 233 29.95 4.91 -3.50
CA ILE A 233 29.36 5.79 -2.49
C ILE A 233 30.44 6.07 -1.45
N GLY A 234 30.78 7.34 -1.21
CA GLY A 234 31.78 7.74 -0.23
C GLY A 234 31.20 8.59 0.88
N GLU A 235 31.18 8.05 2.12
CA GLU A 235 30.69 8.73 3.33
C GLU A 235 29.31 9.40 3.19
N TRP A 236 28.41 8.81 2.40
CA TRP A 236 27.07 9.35 2.21
C TRP A 236 26.27 9.24 3.50
N THR A 237 25.81 10.38 4.03
CA THR A 237 24.93 10.39 5.20
C THR A 237 23.49 10.15 4.74
N ILE A 238 22.99 8.95 5.02
CA ILE A 238 21.63 8.53 4.73
C ILE A 238 20.76 9.01 5.89
N ALA A 239 19.80 9.89 5.61
CA ALA A 239 18.77 10.27 6.56
C ALA A 239 17.90 9.04 6.90
N TRP A 240 18.30 8.32 7.95
CA TRP A 240 17.65 7.11 8.44
C TRP A 240 16.32 7.45 9.11
N ARG A 241 15.29 7.73 8.30
CA ARG A 241 13.92 7.94 8.74
C ARG A 241 13.06 6.79 8.19
N PRO A 242 12.89 5.69 8.91
CA PRO A 242 11.99 4.64 8.45
C PRO A 242 10.57 5.21 8.26
N ASP A 243 9.86 4.73 7.25
CA ASP A 243 8.41 4.91 7.14
C ASP A 243 7.66 3.78 7.90
N THR A 244 8.25 3.31 9.01
CA THR A 244 7.72 2.13 9.71
C THR A 244 6.67 2.54 10.73
N GLY A 245 5.69 1.67 10.95
CA GLY A 245 4.71 1.83 12.03
C GLY A 245 5.28 1.72 13.45
N ARG A 246 6.61 1.75 13.63
CA ARG A 246 7.29 1.79 14.93
C ARG A 246 7.52 3.25 15.31
N ALA A 247 7.41 3.55 16.61
CA ALA A 247 7.78 4.86 17.13
C ALA A 247 9.32 4.99 17.08
N GLY A 248 9.82 5.91 16.25
CA GLY A 248 11.23 6.24 16.15
C GLY A 248 12.03 5.37 15.17
N TRP A 249 13.33 5.65 15.08
CA TRP A 249 14.26 5.06 14.12
C TRP A 249 14.86 3.75 14.65
N PRO A 250 14.74 2.61 13.95
CA PRO A 250 15.27 1.34 14.42
C PRO A 250 16.79 1.40 14.49
N LEU A 251 17.34 0.96 15.61
CA LEU A 251 18.77 0.82 15.83
C LEU A 251 19.19 -0.57 15.40
N VAL A 252 19.74 -0.66 14.19
CA VAL A 252 20.24 -1.91 13.61
C VAL A 252 21.40 -2.45 14.44
N ASP A 253 21.31 -3.71 14.86
CA ASP A 253 22.37 -4.45 15.55
C ASP A 253 22.70 -5.76 14.82
N PRO A 254 23.79 -5.79 14.03
CA PRO A 254 24.22 -7.01 13.35
C PRO A 254 24.60 -8.16 14.30
N ALA A 255 24.96 -7.88 15.57
CA ALA A 255 25.29 -8.92 16.54
C ALA A 255 24.05 -9.71 16.99
N GLU A 256 22.89 -9.08 16.88
CA GLU A 256 21.58 -9.67 17.17
C GLU A 256 20.91 -10.24 15.91
N GLY A 257 21.64 -10.25 14.79
CA GLY A 257 21.22 -10.85 13.53
C GLY A 257 20.52 -9.90 12.56
N ASP A 258 20.51 -8.60 12.81
CA ASP A 258 19.94 -7.64 11.85
C ASP A 258 20.79 -7.60 10.58
N ASP A 259 20.14 -7.77 9.44
CA ASP A 259 20.74 -7.71 8.12
C ASP A 259 20.40 -6.36 7.48
N LEU A 260 21.39 -5.55 7.10
CA LEU A 260 21.15 -4.27 6.45
C LEU A 260 21.66 -4.33 5.02
N TRP A 261 20.79 -4.00 4.07
CA TRP A 261 21.06 -4.07 2.64
C TRP A 261 20.82 -2.73 1.99
N LEU A 262 21.76 -2.29 1.16
CA LEU A 262 21.57 -1.16 0.26
C LEU A 262 21.32 -1.70 -1.16
N GLY A 263 20.11 -1.53 -1.68
CA GLY A 263 19.74 -1.79 -3.06
C GLY A 263 19.94 -0.56 -3.95
N HIS A 264 20.37 -0.78 -5.18
CA HIS A 264 20.45 0.24 -6.23
C HIS A 264 19.47 -0.12 -7.35
N LEU A 265 18.39 0.65 -7.45
CA LEU A 265 17.38 0.51 -8.48
C LEU A 265 17.77 1.39 -9.66
N VAL A 266 18.07 0.74 -10.79
CA VAL A 266 18.38 1.43 -12.04
C VAL A 266 17.09 1.71 -12.76
N ALA A 267 16.83 2.99 -13.04
CA ALA A 267 15.62 3.44 -13.70
C ALA A 267 15.90 3.92 -15.12
N GLY A 268 14.87 3.88 -15.95
CA GLY A 268 14.91 4.48 -17.26
C GLY A 268 13.60 4.32 -18.02
N PRO A 269 13.49 4.90 -19.22
CA PRO A 269 12.30 4.74 -20.04
C PRO A 269 12.13 3.29 -20.50
N LEU A 270 10.88 2.82 -20.55
CA LEU A 270 10.54 1.53 -21.16
C LEU A 270 10.87 1.54 -22.66
N VAL A 271 10.61 2.66 -23.34
CA VAL A 271 11.01 2.91 -24.73
C VAL A 271 11.90 4.17 -24.77
N PRO A 272 13.21 4.06 -25.06
CA PRO A 272 14.14 5.18 -24.95
C PRO A 272 13.80 6.43 -25.76
N GLU A 273 13.24 6.26 -26.96
CA GLU A 273 12.89 7.36 -27.86
C GLU A 273 11.59 7.03 -28.62
N PRO A 274 10.41 7.30 -28.03
CA PRO A 274 9.14 7.05 -28.69
C PRO A 274 8.99 7.84 -29.99
N MET A 275 8.55 7.18 -31.08
CA MET A 275 8.37 7.83 -32.38
C MET A 275 7.05 7.48 -33.08
N GLY A 276 6.53 8.44 -33.86
CA GLY A 276 5.36 8.23 -34.71
C GLY A 276 4.11 7.85 -33.91
N ALA A 277 3.55 6.66 -34.15
CA ALA A 277 2.36 6.19 -33.44
C ALA A 277 2.60 5.94 -31.93
N GLU A 278 3.85 5.71 -31.52
CA GLU A 278 4.21 5.52 -30.11
C GLU A 278 3.96 6.77 -29.26
N LEU A 279 3.95 7.96 -29.89
CA LEU A 279 3.62 9.22 -29.22
C LEU A 279 2.18 9.29 -28.71
N GLN A 280 1.31 8.37 -29.16
CA GLN A 280 -0.07 8.23 -28.70
C GLN A 280 -0.29 7.01 -27.79
N ASP A 281 0.77 6.25 -27.48
CA ASP A 281 0.70 5.09 -26.58
C ASP A 281 1.35 5.43 -25.23
N PRO A 282 0.58 5.54 -24.14
CA PRO A 282 1.11 5.78 -22.80
C PRO A 282 2.25 4.87 -22.39
N TRP A 283 2.23 3.60 -22.81
CA TRP A 283 3.28 2.65 -22.47
C TRP A 283 4.65 3.03 -23.06
N SER A 284 4.69 3.79 -24.16
CA SER A 284 5.96 4.26 -24.73
C SER A 284 6.66 5.27 -23.82
N PHE A 285 5.91 5.95 -22.95
CA PHE A 285 6.44 6.90 -21.97
C PHE A 285 6.53 6.32 -20.56
N ALA A 286 6.26 5.01 -20.40
CA ALA A 286 6.37 4.36 -19.10
C ALA A 286 7.82 4.39 -18.60
N GLN A 287 7.99 4.58 -17.30
CA GLN A 287 9.27 4.44 -16.64
C GLN A 287 9.37 3.02 -16.09
N ARG A 288 10.52 2.38 -16.30
CA ARG A 288 10.85 1.10 -15.67
C ARG A 288 11.96 1.30 -14.65
N TYR A 289 11.98 0.46 -13.64
CA TYR A 289 13.10 0.35 -12.71
C TYR A 289 13.36 -1.12 -12.38
N VAL A 290 14.61 -1.47 -12.12
CA VAL A 290 15.02 -2.83 -11.75
C VAL A 290 16.05 -2.75 -10.63
N LEU A 291 15.94 -3.62 -9.63
CA LEU A 291 17.00 -3.81 -8.64
C LEU A 291 18.22 -4.41 -9.34
N ALA A 292 19.19 -3.57 -9.72
CA ALA A 292 20.31 -3.98 -10.56
C ALA A 292 21.42 -4.64 -9.74
N GLU A 293 21.61 -4.16 -8.51
CA GLU A 293 22.64 -4.60 -7.59
C GLU A 293 22.23 -4.30 -6.15
N ALA A 294 22.79 -5.07 -5.22
CA ALA A 294 22.63 -4.83 -3.79
C ALA A 294 23.93 -5.07 -3.05
N ALA A 295 24.11 -4.36 -1.94
CA ALA A 295 25.24 -4.50 -1.03
C ALA A 295 24.74 -4.87 0.36
N ALA A 296 25.17 -6.02 0.88
CA ALA A 296 25.06 -6.30 2.30
C ALA A 296 26.02 -5.36 3.06
N LEU A 297 25.50 -4.63 4.04
CA LEU A 297 26.25 -3.65 4.79
C LEU A 297 26.80 -4.25 6.10
N SER A 298 28.09 -4.01 6.32
CA SER A 298 28.77 -4.27 7.59
C SER A 298 28.87 -2.98 8.39
N LEU A 299 28.33 -2.98 9.60
CA LEU A 299 28.33 -1.86 10.54
C LEU A 299 28.54 -2.34 11.97
N SER A 300 28.92 -1.42 12.85
CA SER A 300 28.79 -1.63 14.30
C SER A 300 27.33 -1.39 14.72
N PRO A 301 26.90 -1.88 15.91
CA PRO A 301 25.56 -1.61 16.42
C PRO A 301 25.27 -0.10 16.42
N MET A 302 24.10 0.27 15.92
CA MET A 302 23.67 1.67 15.95
C MET A 302 23.42 2.12 17.38
N THR A 303 23.77 3.37 17.68
CA THR A 303 23.54 3.98 18.99
C THR A 303 22.73 5.25 18.82
N ALA A 304 21.76 5.47 19.72
CA ALA A 304 20.99 6.71 19.78
C ALA A 304 21.91 7.94 19.92
N GLY A 305 21.66 8.98 19.14
CA GLY A 305 22.41 10.23 19.13
C GLY A 305 23.81 10.17 18.50
N ALA A 306 24.09 9.16 17.68
CA ALA A 306 25.40 8.98 17.04
C ALA A 306 25.29 8.61 15.56
N ALA A 307 26.31 9.03 14.79
CA ALA A 307 26.51 8.55 13.43
C ALA A 307 27.22 7.19 13.44
N THR A 308 26.66 6.21 12.73
CA THR A 308 27.24 4.88 12.55
C THR A 308 27.70 4.71 11.10
N ALA A 309 28.97 4.33 10.92
CA ALA A 309 29.50 4.01 9.60
C ALA A 309 29.14 2.58 9.19
N ALA A 310 28.68 2.44 7.95
CA ALA A 310 28.42 1.19 7.28
C ALA A 310 29.28 1.07 6.03
N THR A 311 29.77 -0.14 5.77
CA THR A 311 30.62 -0.44 4.61
C THR A 311 30.08 -1.64 3.84
N GLY A 312 30.27 -1.66 2.53
CA GLY A 312 29.83 -2.77 1.68
C GLY A 312 30.45 -2.71 0.29
N SER A 313 30.07 -3.66 -0.55
CA SER A 313 30.38 -3.67 -1.98
C SER A 313 29.16 -4.19 -2.71
N PHE A 314 28.75 -3.49 -3.77
CA PHE A 314 27.63 -3.92 -4.59
C PHE A 314 27.97 -5.20 -5.33
N THR A 315 27.01 -6.12 -5.31
CA THR A 315 27.03 -7.30 -6.16
C THR A 315 25.87 -7.21 -7.13
N LYS A 316 26.14 -7.41 -8.41
CA LYS A 316 25.10 -7.46 -9.43
C LYS A 316 24.07 -8.54 -9.08
N SER A 317 22.80 -8.15 -9.08
CA SER A 317 21.69 -9.05 -8.85
C SER A 317 21.34 -9.76 -10.17
N PRO A 318 21.19 -11.10 -10.20
CA PRO A 318 20.71 -11.78 -11.39
C PRO A 318 19.30 -11.31 -11.71
N SER A 319 19.09 -10.76 -12.91
CA SER A 319 17.77 -10.36 -13.36
C SER A 319 17.02 -11.53 -14.00
N GLU A 320 15.74 -11.59 -13.68
CA GLU A 320 14.74 -12.46 -14.27
C GLU A 320 13.75 -11.61 -15.07
N VAL A 321 13.14 -12.21 -16.08
CA VAL A 321 12.12 -11.56 -16.91
C VAL A 321 10.87 -12.41 -16.89
N VAL A 322 9.74 -11.80 -16.58
CA VAL A 322 8.42 -12.43 -16.62
C VAL A 322 7.51 -11.66 -17.57
N SER A 323 6.85 -12.39 -18.47
CA SER A 323 5.86 -11.81 -19.38
C SER A 323 4.51 -11.73 -18.67
N LEU A 324 3.94 -10.52 -18.59
CA LEU A 324 2.69 -10.21 -17.92
C LEU A 324 1.66 -9.71 -18.94
N ASP A 325 0.46 -10.28 -18.96
CA ASP A 325 -0.67 -9.77 -19.75
C ASP A 325 -1.52 -8.84 -18.89
N VAL A 326 -1.17 -7.55 -18.86
CA VAL A 326 -1.83 -6.54 -18.01
C VAL A 326 -3.01 -5.91 -18.76
N ARG A 327 -4.21 -6.10 -18.23
CA ARG A 327 -5.47 -5.58 -18.79
C ARG A 327 -5.81 -4.21 -18.24
N ALA A 328 -4.90 -3.25 -18.38
CA ALA A 328 -5.06 -1.90 -17.82
C ALA A 328 -6.33 -1.20 -18.33
N GLY A 329 -6.83 -1.52 -19.52
CA GLY A 329 -8.09 -1.00 -20.03
C GLY A 329 -9.30 -1.38 -19.15
N GLU A 330 -9.29 -2.58 -18.56
CA GLU A 330 -10.34 -3.04 -17.64
C GLU A 330 -10.27 -2.29 -16.29
N PHE A 331 -9.06 -2.04 -15.78
CA PHE A 331 -8.87 -1.19 -14.60
C PHE A 331 -9.38 0.24 -14.85
N MET A 332 -9.03 0.83 -16.01
CA MET A 332 -9.47 2.18 -16.38
C MET A 332 -10.99 2.26 -16.54
N ALA A 333 -11.62 1.26 -17.17
CA ALA A 333 -13.07 1.22 -17.33
C ALA A 333 -13.79 1.21 -15.97
N GLU A 334 -13.30 0.42 -15.01
CA GLU A 334 -13.86 0.41 -13.66
C GLU A 334 -13.59 1.71 -12.90
N LEU A 335 -12.41 2.31 -13.04
CA LEU A 335 -12.09 3.61 -12.43
C LEU A 335 -12.93 4.76 -13.00
N GLN A 336 -13.44 4.67 -14.23
CA GLN A 336 -14.20 5.75 -14.88
C GLN A 336 -15.67 5.86 -14.45
N ILE A 337 -16.16 4.93 -13.63
CA ILE A 337 -17.58 4.83 -13.24
C ILE A 337 -18.16 6.08 -12.54
N TYR A 338 -17.31 6.93 -11.95
CA TYR A 338 -17.76 8.13 -11.24
C TYR A 338 -17.80 9.39 -12.11
N ASP A 339 -17.63 9.27 -13.43
CA ASP A 339 -17.88 10.30 -14.47
C ASP A 339 -17.26 11.69 -14.21
N ALA A 340 -16.26 11.77 -13.32
CA ALA A 340 -15.61 13.01 -12.95
C ALA A 340 -14.53 13.38 -13.97
N ASP A 341 -14.31 14.69 -14.09
CA ASP A 341 -13.28 15.34 -14.90
C ASP A 341 -11.89 14.73 -14.59
N LEU A 342 -11.48 13.76 -15.41
CA LEU A 342 -10.32 12.92 -15.17
C LEU A 342 -9.05 13.73 -15.47
N LYS A 343 -8.20 13.94 -14.46
CA LYS A 343 -7.02 14.82 -14.58
C LYS A 343 -5.72 14.05 -14.70
N SER A 344 -5.64 12.92 -14.02
CA SER A 344 -4.52 12.00 -14.13
C SER A 344 -4.99 10.59 -13.85
N VAL A 345 -4.46 9.64 -14.60
CA VAL A 345 -4.51 8.21 -14.29
C VAL A 345 -3.12 7.63 -14.44
N GLY A 346 -2.85 6.57 -13.70
CA GLY A 346 -1.66 5.79 -13.90
C GLY A 346 -1.87 4.35 -13.49
N CYS A 347 -0.99 3.49 -13.97
CA CYS A 347 -0.85 2.13 -13.50
C CYS A 347 0.60 1.89 -13.06
N PHE A 348 0.72 1.17 -11.96
CA PHE A 348 1.93 0.74 -11.32
C PHE A 348 1.94 -0.79 -11.37
N VAL A 349 2.97 -1.36 -11.99
CA VAL A 349 3.18 -2.81 -12.08
C VAL A 349 4.54 -3.10 -11.45
N ALA A 350 4.59 -3.77 -10.30
CA ALA A 350 5.86 -4.01 -9.61
C ALA A 350 5.96 -5.41 -9.03
N ALA A 351 7.16 -5.97 -9.12
CA ALA A 351 7.58 -7.08 -8.28
C ALA A 351 8.22 -6.51 -7.01
N VAL A 352 7.67 -6.91 -5.87
CA VAL A 352 8.20 -6.61 -4.54
C VAL A 352 8.56 -7.91 -3.84
N LEU A 353 9.29 -7.82 -2.74
CA LEU A 353 9.56 -8.96 -1.87
C LEU A 353 8.68 -8.86 -0.62
N GLU A 354 7.65 -9.68 -0.54
CA GLU A 354 6.89 -9.81 0.70
C GLU A 354 7.66 -10.63 1.73
N PRO A 355 7.67 -10.22 3.01
CA PRO A 355 8.21 -11.07 4.06
C PRO A 355 7.35 -12.34 4.18
N GLY A 356 8.02 -13.49 4.26
CA GLY A 356 7.36 -14.80 4.43
C GLY A 356 7.16 -15.58 3.12
N ALA A 357 7.45 -16.88 3.18
CA ALA A 357 7.33 -17.80 2.04
C ALA A 357 5.92 -18.36 1.84
N ASP A 358 5.24 -18.65 2.97
CA ASP A 358 4.00 -19.44 3.00
C ASP A 358 2.96 -18.87 3.99
N HIS A 359 3.32 -17.81 4.70
CA HIS A 359 2.42 -17.19 5.66
C HIS A 359 2.44 -15.69 5.48
N PRO A 360 1.26 -15.05 5.50
CA PRO A 360 1.14 -13.62 5.48
C PRO A 360 1.81 -12.96 6.70
N ILE A 361 2.82 -12.12 6.47
CA ILE A 361 3.57 -11.39 7.50
C ILE A 361 3.50 -9.90 7.17
N VAL A 362 3.22 -9.09 8.18
CA VAL A 362 3.30 -7.63 8.07
C VAL A 362 4.75 -7.21 8.16
N GLY A 363 5.23 -6.53 7.13
CA GLY A 363 6.56 -5.94 7.18
C GLY A 363 6.88 -5.16 5.92
N MET A 364 8.04 -4.52 5.95
CA MET A 364 8.54 -3.74 4.84
C MET A 364 8.85 -4.60 3.60
N THR A 365 8.55 -4.09 2.41
CA THR A 365 8.61 -4.84 1.14
C THR A 365 9.54 -4.13 0.14
N PRO A 366 10.81 -4.56 -0.01
CA PRO A 366 11.72 -3.91 -0.93
C PRO A 366 11.29 -4.14 -2.38
N ASN A 367 11.64 -3.19 -3.24
CA ASN A 367 11.32 -3.21 -4.65
C ASN A 367 12.32 -4.09 -5.41
N LEU A 368 11.82 -5.05 -6.20
CA LEU A 368 12.65 -5.94 -7.03
C LEU A 368 12.72 -5.44 -8.48
N GLY A 369 11.65 -4.80 -8.95
CA GLY A 369 11.53 -4.16 -10.24
C GLY A 369 10.11 -3.68 -10.49
N GLY A 370 9.91 -2.78 -11.45
CA GLY A 370 8.58 -2.26 -11.76
C GLY A 370 8.52 -1.39 -13.00
N ILE A 371 7.28 -1.08 -13.39
CA ILE A 371 6.90 -0.26 -14.52
C ILE A 371 5.78 0.68 -14.07
N ASN A 372 6.00 1.98 -14.26
CA ASN A 372 5.06 3.05 -13.97
C ASN A 372 4.60 3.65 -15.30
N VAL A 373 3.30 3.67 -15.55
CA VAL A 373 2.71 4.31 -16.72
C VAL A 373 1.66 5.31 -16.28
N TYR A 374 1.65 6.47 -16.91
CA TYR A 374 0.65 7.51 -16.66
C TYR A 374 -0.08 7.84 -17.96
N GLY A 375 -1.34 8.26 -17.85
CA GLY A 375 -2.08 8.82 -18.97
C GLY A 375 -1.39 10.09 -19.49
N LEU A 376 -1.54 10.37 -20.78
CA LEU A 376 -0.89 11.51 -21.43
C LEU A 376 -1.85 12.34 -22.26
N ASP A 377 -1.57 13.64 -22.34
CA ASP A 377 -2.17 14.51 -23.35
C ASP A 377 -1.45 14.30 -24.68
N ALA A 378 -2.04 13.50 -25.56
CA ALA A 378 -1.50 13.18 -26.88
C ALA A 378 -2.09 14.13 -27.93
N PRO A 379 -1.33 14.56 -28.95
CA PRO A 379 -1.92 15.29 -30.07
C PRO A 379 -2.93 14.39 -30.79
N VAL A 380 -4.11 14.94 -31.11
CA VAL A 380 -5.16 14.22 -31.85
C VAL A 380 -4.65 13.79 -33.23
N ASP A 381 -3.90 14.67 -33.90
CA ASP A 381 -3.13 14.35 -35.10
C ASP A 381 -1.66 14.12 -34.72
N PRO A 382 -1.12 12.88 -34.80
CA PRO A 382 0.26 12.61 -34.43
C PRO A 382 1.28 13.24 -35.39
N ALA A 383 0.86 13.80 -36.53
CA ALA A 383 1.72 14.63 -37.37
C ALA A 383 1.81 16.09 -36.91
N CYS A 384 0.91 16.52 -36.01
CA CYS A 384 0.91 17.86 -35.44
C CYS A 384 1.95 17.92 -34.31
N MET A 385 3.00 18.72 -34.53
CA MET A 385 4.06 18.97 -33.54
C MET A 385 4.02 20.46 -33.18
N GLY A 386 3.54 20.82 -31.99
CA GLY A 386 3.49 22.21 -31.51
C GLY A 386 2.49 22.44 -30.37
N GLU A 387 2.58 23.61 -29.73
CA GLU A 387 1.69 24.01 -28.62
C GLU A 387 0.24 24.24 -29.07
N ASP A 388 0.03 24.52 -30.37
CA ASP A 388 -1.30 24.77 -30.95
C ASP A 388 -2.04 23.49 -31.35
N CYS A 389 -1.45 22.31 -31.11
CA CYS A 389 -2.07 21.03 -31.45
C CYS A 389 -3.22 20.74 -30.48
N GLU A 390 -4.37 20.37 -31.03
CA GLU A 390 -5.46 19.81 -30.23
C GLU A 390 -4.97 18.51 -29.58
N THR A 391 -5.11 18.39 -28.27
CA THR A 391 -4.74 17.18 -27.52
C THR A 391 -5.97 16.41 -27.06
N MET A 392 -5.81 15.11 -26.94
CA MET A 392 -6.74 14.21 -26.25
C MET A 392 -6.00 13.52 -25.12
N PHE A 393 -6.69 13.34 -23.99
CA PHE A 393 -6.16 12.58 -22.88
C PHE A 393 -6.28 11.08 -23.19
N VAL A 394 -5.14 10.38 -23.24
CA VAL A 394 -5.05 8.95 -23.53
C VAL A 394 -4.71 8.19 -22.26
N THR A 395 -5.53 7.22 -21.89
CA THR A 395 -5.32 6.36 -20.72
C THR A 395 -4.50 5.13 -21.10
N PRO A 396 -3.72 4.54 -20.17
CA PRO A 396 -3.04 3.27 -20.40
C PRO A 396 -4.03 2.17 -20.81
N GLY A 397 -3.78 1.51 -21.95
CA GLY A 397 -4.57 0.38 -22.45
C GLY A 397 -3.95 -0.98 -22.13
N ASP A 398 -4.59 -2.07 -22.56
CA ASP A 398 -4.07 -3.44 -22.39
C ASP A 398 -2.69 -3.63 -23.02
N ARG A 399 -1.81 -4.37 -22.34
CA ARG A 399 -0.45 -4.61 -22.80
C ARG A 399 0.13 -5.92 -22.28
N VAL A 400 0.83 -6.64 -23.15
CA VAL A 400 1.79 -7.67 -22.72
C VAL A 400 3.13 -7.00 -22.45
N LEU A 401 3.64 -7.13 -21.23
CA LEU A 401 4.85 -6.48 -20.73
C LEU A 401 5.86 -7.52 -20.30
N ASP A 402 7.13 -7.30 -20.63
CA ASP A 402 8.24 -8.03 -20.02
C ASP A 402 8.71 -7.26 -18.78
N LEU A 403 8.34 -7.75 -17.59
CA LEU A 403 8.80 -7.19 -16.33
C LEU A 403 10.16 -7.80 -15.96
N GLU A 404 11.20 -6.97 -15.94
CA GLU A 404 12.52 -7.33 -15.44
C GLU A 404 12.60 -7.04 -13.93
N PHE A 405 13.04 -8.02 -13.14
CA PHE A 405 13.21 -7.88 -11.69
C PHE A 405 14.40 -8.72 -11.20
N SER A 406 14.95 -8.41 -10.02
CA SER A 406 16.01 -9.23 -9.41
C SER A 406 15.78 -9.36 -7.91
N ASN A 407 16.10 -10.52 -7.33
CA ASN A 407 16.00 -10.73 -5.89
C ASN A 407 17.35 -11.17 -5.27
N PRO A 408 18.13 -10.25 -4.67
CA PRO A 408 19.36 -10.58 -3.96
C PRO A 408 19.14 -10.99 -2.50
N TYR A 409 17.91 -10.89 -1.98
CA TYR A 409 17.63 -11.07 -0.56
C TYR A 409 17.45 -12.55 -0.20
N PRO A 410 17.87 -12.96 1.01
CA PRO A 410 17.91 -14.37 1.39
C PRO A 410 16.53 -14.99 1.67
N VAL A 411 15.52 -14.19 1.98
CA VAL A 411 14.17 -14.65 2.32
C VAL A 411 13.09 -13.74 1.77
N GLY A 412 11.89 -14.28 1.63
CA GLY A 412 10.70 -13.58 1.19
C GLY A 412 10.14 -14.22 -0.08
N THR A 413 8.96 -13.76 -0.47
CA THR A 413 8.27 -14.22 -1.67
C THR A 413 8.20 -13.08 -2.67
N PRO A 414 8.69 -13.26 -3.91
CA PRO A 414 8.40 -12.34 -4.98
C PRO A 414 6.88 -12.25 -5.21
N THR A 415 6.33 -11.07 -4.97
CA THR A 415 4.91 -10.76 -5.09
C THR A 415 4.74 -9.70 -6.16
N LEU A 416 3.75 -9.90 -7.03
CA LEU A 416 3.36 -8.92 -8.03
C LEU A 416 2.25 -8.03 -7.49
N ILE A 417 2.41 -6.73 -7.67
CA ILE A 417 1.38 -5.71 -7.43
C ILE A 417 1.06 -5.06 -8.77
N VAL A 418 -0.22 -5.06 -9.14
CA VAL A 418 -0.75 -4.24 -10.23
C VAL A 418 -1.79 -3.31 -9.64
N GLN A 419 -1.46 -2.03 -9.56
CA GLN A 419 -2.33 -0.99 -9.06
C GLN A 419 -2.56 0.06 -10.13
N CYS A 420 -3.82 0.35 -10.43
CA CYS A 420 -4.18 1.49 -11.27
C CYS A 420 -4.95 2.51 -10.44
N SER A 421 -4.61 3.77 -10.61
CA SER A 421 -5.12 4.89 -9.83
C SER A 421 -5.64 5.97 -10.76
N ARG A 422 -6.68 6.68 -10.32
CA ARG A 422 -7.13 7.94 -10.92
C ARG A 422 -7.08 9.04 -9.87
N TYR A 423 -6.86 10.26 -10.33
CA TYR A 423 -6.81 11.44 -9.50
C TYR A 423 -7.83 12.48 -9.99
N VAL A 424 -8.62 12.99 -9.05
CA VAL A 424 -9.58 14.08 -9.27
C VAL A 424 -9.11 15.30 -8.50
N PHE A 425 -9.11 16.48 -9.14
CA PHE A 425 -8.84 17.72 -8.42
C PHE A 425 -10.10 18.23 -7.74
N VAL A 426 -9.97 18.59 -6.47
CA VAL A 426 -11.04 19.23 -5.69
C VAL A 426 -10.56 20.59 -5.20
N GLU A 427 -11.42 21.59 -5.27
CA GLU A 427 -11.12 22.90 -4.71
C GLU A 427 -11.40 22.87 -3.21
N ASP A 428 -10.41 23.25 -2.40
CA ASP A 428 -10.64 23.47 -0.97
C ASP A 428 -11.58 24.67 -0.78
N PRO A 429 -12.78 24.50 -0.18
CA PRO A 429 -13.71 25.59 0.05
C PRO A 429 -13.12 26.74 0.88
N GLY A 430 -12.11 26.48 1.71
CA GLY A 430 -11.42 27.48 2.54
C GLY A 430 -10.21 28.15 1.88
N GLY A 431 -9.59 27.49 0.89
CA GLY A 431 -8.21 27.75 0.45
C GLY A 431 -8.02 28.80 -0.65
N GLY A 432 -9.05 29.52 -1.08
CA GLY A 432 -8.89 30.61 -2.07
C GLY A 432 -8.39 30.14 -3.45
N GLY A 433 -8.76 28.94 -3.88
CA GLY A 433 -8.39 28.36 -5.18
C GLY A 433 -7.19 27.41 -5.13
N VAL A 434 -6.80 26.95 -3.94
CA VAL A 434 -5.89 25.79 -3.80
C VAL A 434 -6.66 24.54 -4.21
N TYR A 435 -6.09 23.79 -5.15
CA TYR A 435 -6.62 22.51 -5.59
C TYR A 435 -5.91 21.38 -4.85
N ASP A 436 -6.70 20.48 -4.31
CA ASP A 436 -6.30 19.21 -3.74
C ASP A 436 -6.50 18.10 -4.77
N TYR A 437 -5.84 16.94 -4.62
CA TYR A 437 -6.09 15.75 -5.43
C TYR A 437 -6.57 14.59 -4.56
N LEU A 438 -7.67 14.00 -4.98
CA LEU A 438 -8.21 12.81 -4.36
C LEU A 438 -7.96 11.59 -5.26
N ALA A 439 -7.48 10.47 -4.68
CA ALA A 439 -7.09 9.27 -5.42
C ALA A 439 -8.07 8.09 -5.21
N SER A 440 -8.64 7.56 -6.31
CA SER A 440 -9.35 6.27 -6.33
C SER A 440 -8.43 5.26 -6.98
N ASP A 441 -8.43 4.03 -6.50
CA ASP A 441 -7.51 3.01 -7.01
C ASP A 441 -8.11 1.61 -6.98
N LEU A 442 -7.55 0.75 -7.82
CA LEU A 442 -7.80 -0.68 -7.92
C LEU A 442 -6.45 -1.37 -7.88
N SER A 443 -6.30 -2.35 -6.99
CA SER A 443 -5.06 -3.10 -6.83
C SER A 443 -5.34 -4.60 -6.81
N VAL A 444 -4.48 -5.34 -7.51
CA VAL A 444 -4.38 -6.79 -7.43
C VAL A 444 -2.95 -7.14 -7.03
N GLN A 445 -2.85 -7.86 -5.92
CA GLN A 445 -1.61 -8.39 -5.37
C GLN A 445 -1.72 -9.92 -5.29
N GLY A 446 -0.60 -10.59 -5.50
CA GLY A 446 -0.51 -12.05 -5.60
C GLY A 446 0.93 -12.51 -5.75
N ARG A 447 1.23 -13.79 -5.47
CA ARG A 447 2.54 -14.37 -5.82
C ARG A 447 2.84 -14.10 -7.29
N LEU A 448 4.06 -13.66 -7.58
CA LEU A 448 4.46 -13.28 -8.94
C LEU A 448 4.25 -14.43 -9.93
N GLU A 449 4.65 -15.64 -9.55
CA GLU A 449 4.55 -16.83 -10.40
C GLU A 449 3.09 -17.22 -10.70
N ASP A 450 2.16 -16.96 -9.79
CA ASP A 450 0.74 -17.31 -9.93
C ASP A 450 0.01 -16.28 -10.78
N LEU A 451 0.20 -14.98 -10.51
CA LEU A 451 -0.45 -13.92 -11.28
C LEU A 451 0.06 -13.84 -12.72
N ALA A 452 1.31 -14.21 -12.98
CA ALA A 452 1.87 -14.21 -14.33
C ALA A 452 1.28 -15.31 -15.26
N GLN A 453 0.53 -16.28 -14.73
CA GLN A 453 -0.03 -17.37 -15.56
C GLN A 453 -1.30 -16.99 -16.34
N ALA A 454 -1.89 -15.83 -16.07
CA ALA A 454 -3.17 -15.43 -16.64
C ALA A 454 -3.22 -13.92 -16.90
N PRO A 455 -4.20 -13.44 -17.71
CA PRO A 455 -4.46 -12.01 -17.81
C PRO A 455 -4.73 -11.38 -16.45
N ILE A 456 -4.02 -10.30 -16.15
CA ILE A 456 -4.14 -9.55 -14.90
C ILE A 456 -5.23 -8.50 -15.11
N VAL A 457 -6.39 -8.78 -14.51
CA VAL A 457 -7.61 -7.96 -14.54
C VAL A 457 -7.98 -7.53 -13.12
N PRO A 458 -8.81 -6.48 -12.93
CA PRO A 458 -9.37 -6.17 -11.61
C PRO A 458 -10.16 -7.37 -11.09
N LYS A 459 -9.88 -7.80 -9.85
CA LYS A 459 -10.60 -8.91 -9.20
C LYS A 459 -11.69 -8.44 -8.22
N LEU A 460 -11.74 -7.14 -7.96
CA LEU A 460 -12.69 -6.49 -7.07
C LEU A 460 -13.06 -5.12 -7.65
N GLY A 461 -14.35 -4.87 -7.85
CA GLY A 461 -14.85 -3.58 -8.34
C GLY A 461 -14.87 -2.53 -7.24
N LEU A 462 -15.10 -1.26 -7.61
CA LEU A 462 -15.30 -0.16 -6.68
C LEU A 462 -16.69 -0.27 -6.02
N VAL A 463 -16.78 0.16 -4.75
CA VAL A 463 -18.10 0.45 -4.13
C VAL A 463 -18.86 1.46 -4.98
N ARG A 464 -20.20 1.50 -4.87
CA ARG A 464 -21.08 2.37 -5.66
C ARG A 464 -21.98 3.21 -4.76
N ASP A 465 -22.70 4.17 -5.34
CA ASP A 465 -23.73 4.97 -4.66
C ASP A 465 -23.27 5.59 -3.32
N LEU A 466 -22.00 6.00 -3.25
CA LEU A 466 -21.42 6.53 -2.03
C LEU A 466 -22.13 7.84 -1.64
N ALA A 467 -22.69 7.85 -0.45
CA ALA A 467 -23.55 8.91 0.06
C ALA A 467 -23.25 9.23 1.53
N VAL A 468 -23.53 10.48 1.90
CA VAL A 468 -23.37 11.02 3.24
C VAL A 468 -24.73 11.52 3.70
N ASN A 469 -25.26 10.98 4.79
CA ASN A 469 -26.63 11.20 5.27
C ASN A 469 -27.69 10.95 4.16
N GLY A 470 -27.45 9.94 3.32
CA GLY A 470 -28.32 9.60 2.19
C GLY A 470 -28.23 10.53 0.97
N VAL A 471 -27.31 11.51 0.98
CA VAL A 471 -27.06 12.41 -0.15
C VAL A 471 -25.78 11.98 -0.86
N ALA A 472 -25.85 11.70 -2.16
CA ALA A 472 -24.67 11.38 -2.96
C ALA A 472 -23.72 12.58 -3.01
N VAL A 473 -22.43 12.33 -2.80
CA VAL A 473 -21.37 13.35 -2.82
C VAL A 473 -20.26 12.89 -3.76
N PRO A 474 -20.41 13.07 -5.09
CA PRO A 474 -19.38 12.68 -6.05
C PRO A 474 -18.04 13.40 -5.78
N PRO A 475 -16.90 12.84 -6.19
CA PRO A 475 -15.57 13.35 -5.87
C PRO A 475 -15.34 14.84 -6.18
N ASP A 476 -16.00 15.39 -7.20
CA ASP A 476 -15.87 16.77 -7.67
C ASP A 476 -16.87 17.76 -7.02
N SER A 477 -17.59 17.32 -5.98
CA SER A 477 -18.62 18.11 -5.30
C SER A 477 -18.28 18.40 -3.85
N SER A 478 -19.09 19.24 -3.20
CA SER A 478 -19.02 19.48 -1.77
C SER A 478 -20.40 19.44 -1.11
N LEU A 479 -20.45 18.98 0.14
CA LEU A 479 -21.65 18.91 0.96
C LEU A 479 -21.41 19.50 2.35
N SER A 480 -22.12 20.58 2.67
CA SER A 480 -22.05 21.27 3.97
C SER A 480 -23.20 20.90 4.90
N GLY A 481 -23.01 21.06 6.21
CA GLY A 481 -24.03 20.80 7.23
C GLY A 481 -24.29 19.31 7.45
N VAL A 482 -23.26 18.48 7.27
CA VAL A 482 -23.38 17.03 7.45
C VAL A 482 -23.40 16.61 8.93
N GLY A 483 -23.07 17.52 9.84
CA GLY A 483 -22.88 17.24 11.26
C GLY A 483 -21.56 16.55 11.57
N VAL A 484 -21.25 16.36 12.85
CA VAL A 484 -19.99 15.73 13.31
C VAL A 484 -20.05 14.20 13.35
N ASN A 485 -21.24 13.62 13.10
CA ASN A 485 -21.50 12.19 13.12
C ASN A 485 -22.33 11.74 11.90
N PRO A 486 -21.92 12.08 10.67
CA PRO A 486 -22.71 11.71 9.51
C PRO A 486 -22.71 10.19 9.33
N THR A 487 -23.76 9.69 8.70
CA THR A 487 -23.84 8.30 8.23
C THR A 487 -23.28 8.22 6.82
N ILE A 488 -22.26 7.36 6.64
CA ILE A 488 -21.70 7.01 5.33
C ILE A 488 -22.39 5.74 4.85
N SER A 489 -22.96 5.78 3.66
CA SER A 489 -23.65 4.63 3.05
C SER A 489 -23.15 4.41 1.62
N PHE A 490 -23.05 3.17 1.19
CA PHE A 490 -22.66 2.80 -0.17
C PHE A 490 -23.29 1.45 -0.56
N THR A 491 -23.20 1.12 -1.84
CA THR A 491 -23.51 -0.20 -2.38
C THR A 491 -22.19 -0.97 -2.57
N ALA A 492 -22.21 -2.28 -2.29
CA ALA A 492 -21.07 -3.16 -2.51
C ALA A 492 -20.62 -3.15 -4.00
N PRO A 493 -19.37 -3.57 -4.28
CA PRO A 493 -18.90 -3.74 -5.66
C PRO A 493 -19.80 -4.63 -6.52
N GLU A 494 -19.93 -4.31 -7.81
CA GLU A 494 -20.72 -5.13 -8.77
C GLU A 494 -20.10 -6.52 -8.97
N PHE A 495 -18.77 -6.62 -8.87
CA PHE A 495 -18.02 -7.87 -8.94
C PHE A 495 -16.93 -7.92 -7.88
N GLY A 496 -16.58 -9.14 -7.47
CA GLY A 496 -15.75 -9.41 -6.30
C GLY A 496 -16.54 -9.16 -5.02
N ALA A 497 -16.70 -10.19 -4.20
CA ALA A 497 -17.25 -10.02 -2.85
C ALA A 497 -16.10 -9.61 -1.92
N PRO A 498 -16.13 -8.42 -1.30
CA PRO A 498 -15.14 -8.05 -0.30
C PRO A 498 -15.35 -8.82 1.00
N ASP A 499 -14.25 -9.06 1.71
CA ASP A 499 -14.26 -9.62 3.07
C ASP A 499 -14.50 -8.52 4.11
N VAL A 500 -14.07 -7.29 3.80
CA VAL A 500 -14.18 -6.11 4.68
C VAL A 500 -14.22 -4.83 3.86
N TYR A 501 -14.74 -3.78 4.48
CA TYR A 501 -14.60 -2.40 4.06
C TYR A 501 -13.79 -1.60 5.07
N THR A 502 -12.90 -0.73 4.57
CA THR A 502 -12.16 0.25 5.38
C THR A 502 -12.56 1.65 4.97
N ILE A 503 -13.17 2.39 5.90
CA ILE A 503 -13.62 3.77 5.72
C ILE A 503 -12.59 4.69 6.38
N THR A 504 -11.77 5.38 5.59
CA THR A 504 -10.74 6.31 6.08
C THR A 504 -11.24 7.74 5.99
N ILE A 505 -11.12 8.48 7.09
CA ILE A 505 -11.52 9.89 7.19
C ILE A 505 -10.25 10.75 7.14
N ARG A 506 -10.24 11.71 6.21
CA ARG A 506 -9.07 12.56 5.97
C ARG A 506 -9.44 14.03 5.99
N THR A 507 -8.54 14.87 6.50
CA THR A 507 -8.65 16.34 6.39
C THR A 507 -8.21 16.80 5.02
N ILE A 508 -8.78 17.91 4.57
CA ILE A 508 -8.27 18.73 3.45
C ILE A 508 -7.49 19.92 4.00
N ASP A 509 -7.89 20.42 5.18
CA ASP A 509 -7.24 21.57 5.80
C ASP A 509 -5.74 21.32 6.04
N ASP A 510 -4.93 22.29 5.63
CA ASP A 510 -3.53 22.39 6.00
C ASP A 510 -3.44 22.79 7.48
N ILE A 511 -2.59 22.09 8.22
CA ILE A 511 -2.23 22.50 9.58
C ILE A 511 -0.82 23.07 9.52
N ASP A 512 -0.63 24.29 10.04
CA ASP A 512 0.71 24.83 10.26
C ASP A 512 1.42 23.96 11.32
N GLY A 513 2.32 23.09 10.86
CA GLY A 513 3.25 22.34 11.69
C GLY A 513 4.51 23.14 12.01
N ALA A 514 5.33 22.64 12.95
CA ALA A 514 6.61 23.26 13.29
C ALA A 514 7.57 23.35 12.08
N ASP A 515 7.42 22.44 11.12
CA ASP A 515 8.26 22.30 9.93
C ASP A 515 7.55 22.74 8.62
N GLY A 516 6.37 23.38 8.72
CA GLY A 516 5.58 23.82 7.57
C GLY A 516 4.16 23.21 7.51
N PRO A 517 3.39 23.50 6.45
CA PRO A 517 2.03 23.01 6.31
C PRO A 517 2.02 21.48 6.18
N ILE A 518 1.32 20.81 7.08
CA ILE A 518 1.04 19.37 7.01
C ILE A 518 -0.20 19.22 6.14
N LEU A 519 0.02 18.73 4.92
CA LEU A 519 -1.05 18.48 3.98
C LEU A 519 -1.73 17.13 4.33
N ARG A 520 -3.06 17.14 4.51
CA ARG A 520 -3.94 15.95 4.56
C ARG A 520 -3.63 14.89 5.61
N ARG A 521 -4.21 15.05 6.79
CA ARG A 521 -4.09 14.07 7.87
C ARG A 521 -5.15 12.97 7.76
N SER A 522 -4.74 11.71 7.89
CA SER A 522 -5.68 10.63 8.24
C SER A 522 -6.07 10.79 9.71
N LEU A 523 -7.35 11.06 9.97
CA LEU A 523 -7.87 11.14 11.34
C LEU A 523 -8.12 9.76 11.93
N GLY A 524 -8.33 8.78 11.05
CA GLY A 524 -8.55 7.41 11.43
C GLY A 524 -9.25 6.60 10.36
N SER A 525 -9.53 5.35 10.70
CA SER A 525 -10.20 4.40 9.83
C SER A 525 -11.25 3.59 10.57
N ILE A 526 -12.34 3.25 9.90
CA ILE A 526 -13.39 2.36 10.39
C ILE A 526 -13.39 1.09 9.53
N ARG A 527 -13.08 -0.07 10.13
CA ARG A 527 -13.18 -1.39 9.46
C ARG A 527 -14.53 -2.01 9.74
N THR A 528 -15.20 -2.54 8.73
CA THR A 528 -16.57 -3.07 8.86
C THR A 528 -16.95 -4.07 7.77
N GLU A 529 -17.94 -4.91 8.03
CA GLU A 529 -18.63 -5.72 7.01
C GLU A 529 -19.91 -5.03 6.49
N PHE A 530 -20.31 -3.92 7.10
CA PHE A 530 -21.55 -3.20 6.78
C PHE A 530 -21.30 -2.14 5.71
N THR A 531 -22.30 -1.89 4.86
CA THR A 531 -22.24 -0.83 3.84
C THR A 531 -22.91 0.48 4.28
N GLU A 532 -23.25 0.57 5.58
CA GLU A 532 -23.79 1.75 6.23
C GLU A 532 -23.15 1.90 7.62
N VAL A 533 -22.46 3.01 7.85
CA VAL A 533 -21.69 3.28 9.07
C VAL A 533 -21.85 4.73 9.50
N THR A 534 -22.27 4.95 10.74
CA THR A 534 -22.23 6.28 11.37
C THR A 534 -20.83 6.59 11.87
N ILE A 535 -20.28 7.72 11.42
CA ILE A 535 -18.96 8.19 11.89
C ILE A 535 -19.02 8.47 13.40
N PRO A 536 -18.16 7.83 14.20
CA PRO A 536 -18.05 8.05 15.63
C PRO A 536 -17.70 9.51 16.01
N ASP A 537 -18.14 9.92 17.20
CA ASP A 537 -17.75 11.22 17.77
C ASP A 537 -16.23 11.37 17.84
N GLY A 538 -15.74 12.57 17.54
CA GLY A 538 -14.31 12.92 17.61
C GLY A 538 -13.52 12.68 16.32
N PHE A 539 -14.17 12.25 15.23
CA PHE A 539 -13.57 12.24 13.90
C PHE A 539 -13.71 13.59 13.18
N LEU A 540 -14.87 14.23 13.28
CA LEU A 540 -15.15 15.48 12.58
C LEU A 540 -15.37 16.62 13.57
N GLU A 541 -14.87 17.80 13.24
CA GLU A 541 -15.05 19.02 14.02
C GLU A 541 -15.82 20.07 13.21
N PRO A 542 -16.66 20.90 13.87
CA PRO A 542 -17.37 21.97 13.18
C PRO A 542 -16.42 22.94 12.47
N GLY A 543 -16.68 23.19 11.18
CA GLY A 543 -15.91 24.14 10.37
C GLY A 543 -14.67 23.57 9.69
N GLY A 544 -14.32 22.30 9.90
CA GLY A 544 -13.27 21.61 9.13
C GLY A 544 -13.75 21.10 7.77
N HIS A 545 -12.81 20.80 6.88
CA HIS A 545 -13.04 20.20 5.56
C HIS A 545 -12.47 18.79 5.50
N TYR A 546 -13.32 17.84 5.10
CA TYR A 546 -12.97 16.42 5.12
C TYR A 546 -13.35 15.74 3.82
N TYR A 547 -12.80 14.56 3.57
CA TYR A 547 -13.35 13.60 2.64
C TYR A 547 -13.26 12.20 3.24
N VAL A 548 -14.10 11.31 2.71
CA VAL A 548 -14.14 9.91 3.14
C VAL A 548 -13.68 9.04 1.99
N GLN A 549 -12.73 8.15 2.26
CA GLN A 549 -12.34 7.07 1.35
C GLN A 549 -12.96 5.78 1.84
N VAL A 550 -13.58 5.02 0.94
CA VAL A 550 -14.11 3.68 1.23
C VAL A 550 -13.33 2.68 0.38
N ALA A 551 -12.53 1.86 1.04
CA ALA A 551 -11.86 0.72 0.43
C ALA A 551 -12.71 -0.54 0.64
N ALA A 552 -12.95 -1.30 -0.43
CA ALA A 552 -13.37 -2.68 -0.35
C ALA A 552 -12.11 -3.56 -0.46
N GLU A 553 -11.99 -4.55 0.42
CA GLU A 553 -10.78 -5.38 0.50
C GLU A 553 -11.16 -6.87 0.50
N ARG A 554 -10.33 -7.67 -0.17
CA ARG A 554 -10.37 -9.12 -0.14
C ARG A 554 -8.98 -9.70 0.15
N GLY A 555 -8.94 -10.83 0.84
CA GLY A 555 -7.74 -11.41 1.44
C GLY A 555 -7.48 -10.90 2.86
N ARG A 556 -8.44 -10.18 3.46
CA ARG A 556 -8.31 -9.54 4.78
C ARG A 556 -9.65 -9.55 5.53
N GLY A 557 -9.89 -10.54 6.38
CA GLY A 557 -11.08 -10.56 7.24
C GLY A 557 -11.06 -9.51 8.37
N VAL A 558 -12.23 -9.28 8.99
CA VAL A 558 -12.36 -8.56 10.28
C VAL A 558 -11.98 -9.48 11.45
N THR A 559 -12.25 -10.78 11.31
CA THR A 559 -12.03 -11.81 12.34
C THR A 559 -10.68 -12.50 12.22
N GLU A 560 -9.95 -12.27 11.12
CA GLU A 560 -8.64 -12.87 10.87
C GLU A 560 -7.53 -11.97 11.43
N ALA A 561 -6.41 -12.58 11.82
CA ALA A 561 -5.18 -11.83 12.07
C ALA A 561 -4.90 -10.93 10.87
N HIS A 562 -4.41 -9.70 11.12
CA HIS A 562 -3.95 -8.82 10.05
C HIS A 562 -2.71 -9.45 9.45
N ALA A 563 -2.96 -10.30 8.48
CA ALA A 563 -1.96 -11.02 7.77
C ALA A 563 -2.04 -10.45 6.35
N ASP A 564 -0.91 -9.96 5.83
CA ASP A 564 -0.81 -9.58 4.43
C ASP A 564 -0.86 -10.83 3.58
N SER A 565 -2.08 -11.30 3.27
CA SER A 565 -2.31 -12.38 2.30
C SER A 565 -1.47 -12.11 1.07
N HIS A 566 -0.77 -13.13 0.55
CA HIS A 566 -0.10 -12.97 -0.74
C HIS A 566 -1.07 -12.52 -1.82
N ASP A 567 -2.33 -12.94 -1.71
CA ASP A 567 -3.42 -12.49 -2.58
C ASP A 567 -4.27 -11.44 -1.87
N ILE A 568 -4.05 -10.16 -2.21
CA ILE A 568 -4.85 -9.03 -1.72
C ILE A 568 -5.45 -8.28 -2.91
N TRP A 569 -6.76 -8.06 -2.88
CA TRP A 569 -7.43 -7.23 -3.87
C TRP A 569 -8.09 -6.06 -3.16
N VAL A 570 -7.81 -4.86 -3.63
CA VAL A 570 -8.31 -3.62 -3.02
C VAL A 570 -8.96 -2.79 -4.10
N SER A 571 -10.09 -2.19 -3.79
CA SER A 571 -10.67 -1.11 -4.58
C SER A 571 -10.99 0.04 -3.64
N ARG A 572 -10.72 1.28 -4.04
CA ARG A 572 -10.92 2.46 -3.21
C ARG A 572 -11.70 3.51 -3.95
N ALA A 573 -12.86 3.86 -3.41
CA ALA A 573 -13.65 5.02 -3.82
C ALA A 573 -13.57 6.13 -2.78
N MET A 574 -14.15 7.29 -3.09
CA MET A 574 -14.14 8.46 -2.21
C MET A 574 -15.40 9.32 -2.40
N THR A 575 -15.71 10.12 -1.38
CA THR A 575 -16.63 11.25 -1.51
C THR A 575 -15.94 12.48 -2.08
N GLY A 576 -16.72 13.49 -2.46
CA GLY A 576 -16.26 14.88 -2.49
C GLY A 576 -16.02 15.46 -1.09
N VAL A 577 -15.94 16.78 -1.00
CA VAL A 577 -15.60 17.51 0.24
C VAL A 577 -16.81 17.60 1.18
N LEU A 578 -16.59 17.37 2.47
CA LEU A 578 -17.60 17.39 3.52
C LEU A 578 -17.28 18.50 4.53
N THR A 579 -18.28 19.27 4.92
CA THR A 579 -18.18 20.28 5.99
C THR A 579 -19.27 20.03 7.03
N PRO A 580 -18.92 19.62 8.27
CA PRO A 580 -19.85 19.37 9.36
C PRO A 580 -20.81 20.52 9.68
#